data_AF-F0X9R2-F1
#
_entry.id   AF-F0X9R2-F1
#
_cell.length_a   1.000
_cell.length_b   1.000
_cell.length_c   1.000
_cell.angle_alpha   90.00
_cell.angle_beta   90.00
_cell.angle_gamma   90.00
#
_symmetry.space_group_name_H-M   'P 1'
#
loop_
_entity.id
_entity.type
_entity.pdbx_description
1 polymer ?
#
loop_
_entity_poly.entity_id
_entity_poly.type
_entity_poly.pdbx_seq_one_letter_code
_entity_poly.pdbx_strand_id
1 'polypeptide(L)'
;MHASLLSVVALVSLVQAHGVIMAVAGISGNSVGYSVDESIARNCTLISPCQQDTSIIRDVEISANTTGVCGRTELDGNIDISVSVESAIATDNITQVTEGSTLTVTIHQVNQDGKQDIRPHQTLNYSLTFNRGRTIYL
;
A
#
# COMPACT_ATOMS: atom_id res chain seq x y z
N MET A 1 6.81 -40.23 -10.38
CA MET A 1 6.12 -39.13 -11.09
C MET A 1 5.32 -38.25 -10.14
N HIS A 2 5.87 -37.88 -8.97
CA HIS A 2 5.17 -37.03 -7.97
C HIS A 2 6.01 -35.82 -7.55
N ALA A 3 7.34 -35.90 -7.63
CA ALA A 3 8.25 -34.80 -7.29
C ALA A 3 8.13 -33.60 -8.24
N SER A 4 7.96 -33.82 -9.55
CA SER A 4 7.85 -32.72 -10.53
C SER A 4 6.57 -31.91 -10.41
N LEU A 5 5.49 -32.46 -9.83
CA LEU A 5 4.23 -31.74 -9.65
C LEU A 5 4.32 -30.76 -8.47
N LEU A 6 5.05 -31.11 -7.40
CA LEU A 6 5.27 -30.24 -6.25
C LEU A 6 6.12 -29.01 -6.60
N SER A 7 7.12 -29.15 -7.48
CA SER A 7 8.01 -28.04 -7.86
C SER A 7 7.29 -26.93 -8.63
N VAL A 8 6.22 -27.26 -9.37
CA VAL A 8 5.45 -26.26 -10.15
C VAL A 8 4.52 -25.44 -9.26
N VAL A 9 3.97 -26.01 -8.19
CA VAL A 9 3.07 -25.30 -7.25
C VAL A 9 3.82 -24.25 -6.43
N ALA A 10 5.08 -24.50 -6.05
CA ALA A 10 5.90 -23.58 -5.26
C ALA A 10 6.30 -22.28 -6.02
N LEU A 11 6.25 -22.28 -7.36
CA LEU A 11 6.56 -21.11 -8.18
C LEU A 11 5.38 -20.14 -8.33
N VAL A 12 4.18 -20.53 -7.90
CA VAL A 12 2.94 -19.74 -8.07
C VAL A 12 2.75 -18.72 -6.93
N SER A 13 3.51 -18.82 -5.84
CA SER A 13 3.30 -18.00 -4.63
C SER A 13 4.13 -16.71 -4.54
N LEU A 14 4.88 -16.32 -5.57
CA LEU A 14 5.66 -15.06 -5.61
C LEU A 14 4.97 -13.97 -6.43
N VAL A 15 3.67 -13.75 -6.23
CA VAL A 15 2.98 -12.59 -6.81
C VAL A 15 3.35 -11.37 -5.96
N GLN A 16 4.38 -10.64 -6.38
CA GLN A 16 4.67 -9.30 -5.89
C GLN A 16 3.66 -8.36 -6.56
N ALA A 17 2.66 -7.93 -5.79
CA ALA A 17 1.69 -6.93 -6.22
C ALA A 17 2.09 -5.58 -5.61
N HIS A 18 2.26 -4.58 -6.47
CA HIS A 18 2.41 -3.19 -6.05
C HIS A 18 1.02 -2.58 -5.90
N GLY A 19 0.78 -1.90 -4.78
CA GLY A 19 -0.49 -1.26 -4.50
C GLY A 19 -0.29 0.02 -3.70
N VAL A 20 -1.14 1.00 -3.95
CA VAL A 20 -1.17 2.27 -3.22
C VAL A 20 -2.50 2.40 -2.50
N ILE A 21 -2.47 2.76 -1.21
CA ILE A 21 -3.67 3.04 -0.43
C ILE A 21 -4.14 4.45 -0.78
N MET A 22 -5.24 4.54 -1.52
CA MET A 22 -5.82 5.80 -2.00
C MET A 22 -6.79 6.42 -1.02
N ALA A 23 -7.44 5.61 -0.19
CA ALA A 23 -8.34 6.10 0.83
C ALA A 23 -8.53 5.03 1.92
N VAL A 24 -8.72 5.49 3.16
CA VAL A 24 -9.15 4.68 4.29
C VAL A 24 -10.24 5.44 5.00
N ALA A 25 -11.43 4.86 5.04
CA ALA A 25 -12.62 5.46 5.63
C ALA A 25 -13.26 4.53 6.66
N GLY A 26 -13.38 5.01 7.90
CA GLY A 26 -14.11 4.38 9.00
C GLY A 26 -15.45 5.06 9.26
N ILE A 27 -15.75 5.31 10.53
CA ILE A 27 -17.00 5.97 10.95
C ILE A 27 -17.04 7.47 10.64
N SER A 28 -15.88 8.13 10.60
CA SER A 28 -15.74 9.55 10.29
C SER A 28 -14.32 9.85 9.83
N GLY A 29 -14.13 10.90 9.04
CA GLY A 29 -12.83 11.28 8.48
C GLY A 29 -12.35 10.32 7.39
N ASN A 30 -11.42 10.81 6.57
CA ASN A 30 -10.77 10.02 5.52
C ASN A 30 -9.25 10.12 5.70
N SER A 31 -8.56 9.01 5.51
CA SER A 31 -7.10 8.96 5.49
C SER A 31 -6.60 8.53 4.13
N VAL A 32 -5.36 8.91 3.82
CA VAL A 32 -4.64 8.50 2.61
C VAL A 32 -3.31 7.89 3.01
N GLY A 33 -2.68 7.12 2.12
CA GLY A 33 -1.30 6.70 2.32
C GLY A 33 -0.37 7.91 2.43
N TYR A 34 0.71 7.79 3.21
CA TYR A 34 1.70 8.87 3.30
C TYR A 34 2.47 9.03 2.00
N SER A 35 2.80 10.28 1.67
CA SER A 35 3.50 10.67 0.43
C SER A 35 2.78 10.26 -0.86
N VAL A 36 1.46 10.06 -0.81
CA VAL A 36 0.60 9.82 -1.97
C VAL A 36 0.25 11.14 -2.63
N ASP A 37 0.49 11.26 -3.94
CA ASP A 37 0.15 12.43 -4.73
C ASP A 37 -1.05 12.12 -5.65
N GLU A 38 -2.22 12.68 -5.35
CA GLU A 38 -3.44 12.48 -6.13
C GLU A 38 -3.33 13.00 -7.59
N SER A 39 -2.39 13.91 -7.87
CA SER A 39 -2.15 14.44 -9.22
C SER A 39 -1.45 13.45 -10.14
N ILE A 40 -0.81 12.41 -9.59
CA ILE A 40 -0.18 11.37 -10.38
C ILE A 40 -1.24 10.49 -11.04
N ALA A 41 -1.20 10.45 -12.37
CA ALA A 41 -2.03 9.54 -13.14
C ALA A 41 -1.66 8.09 -12.79
N ARG A 42 -2.63 7.26 -12.41
CA ARG A 42 -2.39 5.85 -12.03
C ARG A 42 -2.94 4.88 -13.06
N ASN A 43 -2.92 5.29 -14.33
CA ASN A 43 -3.47 4.55 -15.46
C ASN A 43 -2.39 4.09 -16.45
N CYS A 44 -1.12 4.03 -16.02
CA CYS A 44 -0.04 3.50 -16.85
C CYS A 44 0.72 2.33 -16.21
N THR A 45 1.34 1.53 -17.08
CA THR A 45 2.03 0.28 -16.74
C THR A 45 3.50 0.46 -16.35
N LEU A 46 4.06 1.66 -16.56
CA LEU A 46 5.46 1.95 -16.22
C LEU A 46 5.54 2.67 -14.87
N ILE A 47 6.69 2.48 -14.20
CA ILE A 47 6.97 3.13 -12.90
C ILE A 47 6.86 4.66 -13.01
N SER A 48 7.39 5.24 -14.09
CA SER A 48 7.34 6.67 -14.34
C SER A 48 6.29 7.01 -15.41
N PRO A 49 5.34 7.92 -15.14
CA PRO A 49 5.16 8.70 -13.90
C PRO A 49 4.28 8.01 -12.83
N CYS A 50 3.63 6.88 -13.13
CA CYS A 50 2.41 6.47 -12.42
C CYS A 50 2.58 5.76 -11.07
N GLN A 51 3.82 5.46 -10.68
CA GLN A 51 4.11 4.69 -9.46
C GLN A 51 5.17 5.40 -8.60
N GLN A 52 5.42 6.70 -8.86
CA GLN A 52 6.49 7.44 -8.17
C GLN A 52 6.17 7.71 -6.70
N ASP A 53 4.90 7.74 -6.34
CA ASP A 53 4.38 7.96 -4.98
C ASP A 53 4.01 6.64 -4.26
N THR A 54 4.40 5.50 -4.82
CA THR A 54 4.23 4.20 -4.15
C THR A 54 5.35 4.01 -3.13
N SER A 55 4.99 3.55 -1.92
CA SER A 55 5.97 3.25 -0.89
C SER A 55 6.83 2.04 -1.26
N ILE A 56 8.14 2.25 -1.22
CA ILE A 56 9.18 1.25 -1.44
C ILE A 56 9.83 1.00 -0.08
N ILE A 57 9.60 -0.20 0.46
CA ILE A 57 10.16 -0.65 1.73
C ILE A 57 11.16 -1.76 1.43
N ARG A 58 12.43 -1.53 1.76
CA ARG A 58 13.51 -2.51 1.53
C ARG A 58 14.34 -2.65 2.79
N ASP A 59 14.51 -3.89 3.26
CA ASP A 59 15.33 -4.21 4.44
C ASP A 59 16.76 -3.68 4.32
N VAL A 60 17.33 -3.69 3.10
CA VAL A 60 18.68 -3.13 2.87
C VAL A 60 18.74 -1.62 3.10
N GLU A 61 17.70 -0.86 2.71
CA GLU A 61 17.66 0.59 2.88
C GLU A 61 17.43 0.98 4.36
N ILE A 62 16.63 0.18 5.07
CA ILE A 62 16.39 0.30 6.52
C ILE A 62 17.67 -0.05 7.31
N SER A 63 18.30 -1.19 7.00
CA SER A 63 19.52 -1.64 7.70
C SER A 63 20.72 -0.73 7.46
N ALA A 64 20.78 -0.08 6.28
CA ALA A 64 21.76 0.95 5.97
C ALA A 64 21.42 2.32 6.57
N ASN A 65 20.31 2.45 7.29
CA ASN A 65 19.81 3.70 7.89
C ASN A 65 19.67 4.84 6.87
N THR A 66 19.31 4.48 5.62
CA THR A 66 19.04 5.43 4.54
C THR A 66 17.55 5.80 4.47
N THR A 67 16.67 4.92 4.95
CA THR A 67 15.24 5.15 5.09
C THR A 67 14.72 4.66 6.44
N GLY A 68 13.57 5.19 6.87
CA GLY A 68 12.84 4.71 8.04
C GLY A 68 12.03 3.44 7.76
N VAL A 69 11.29 2.95 8.76
CA VAL A 69 10.50 1.71 8.64
C VAL A 69 9.35 1.78 7.63
N CYS A 70 8.87 2.98 7.32
CA CYS A 70 7.89 3.20 6.25
C CYS A 70 8.52 3.33 4.86
N GLY A 71 9.84 3.23 4.75
CA GLY A 71 10.57 3.28 3.48
C GLY A 71 10.58 4.66 2.85
N ARG A 72 10.48 4.70 1.52
CA ARG A 72 10.55 5.91 0.69
C ARG A 72 9.61 5.86 -0.50
N THR A 73 9.35 6.99 -1.12
CA THR A 73 8.80 7.06 -2.49
C THR A 73 9.90 7.47 -3.48
N GLU A 74 9.70 7.25 -4.77
CA GLU A 74 10.61 7.78 -5.81
C GLU A 74 10.40 9.29 -6.04
N LEU A 75 9.22 9.81 -5.67
CA LEU A 75 8.86 11.22 -5.77
C LEU A 75 9.48 12.07 -4.65
N ASP A 76 9.23 11.71 -3.39
CA ASP A 76 9.55 12.53 -2.22
C ASP A 76 10.71 11.96 -1.37
N GLY A 77 11.20 10.78 -1.71
CA GLY A 77 12.25 10.11 -0.96
C GLY A 77 11.74 9.56 0.37
N ASN A 78 12.58 9.59 1.41
CA ASN A 78 12.30 8.95 2.70
C ASN A 78 10.99 9.46 3.33
N ILE A 79 10.11 8.55 3.74
CA ILE A 79 8.87 8.89 4.43
C ILE A 79 9.17 9.15 5.91
N ASP A 80 9.14 10.41 6.32
CA ASP A 80 9.19 10.79 7.74
C ASP A 80 7.81 10.64 8.37
N ILE A 81 7.62 9.57 9.14
CA ILE A 81 6.36 9.24 9.81
C ILE A 81 5.95 10.32 10.80
N SER A 82 6.91 10.93 11.51
CA SER A 82 6.62 11.89 12.57
C SER A 82 5.96 13.13 11.96
N VAL A 83 6.58 13.67 10.91
CA VAL A 83 6.05 14.81 10.16
C VAL A 83 4.75 14.45 9.44
N SER A 84 4.67 13.27 8.84
CA SER A 84 3.48 12.85 8.09
C SER A 84 2.25 12.67 8.98
N VAL A 85 2.43 12.10 10.18
CA VAL A 85 1.38 11.96 11.18
C VAL A 85 0.95 13.34 11.72
N GLU A 86 1.91 14.19 12.09
CA GLU A 86 1.63 15.55 12.58
C GLU A 86 0.85 16.36 11.53
N SER A 87 1.26 16.30 10.27
CA SER A 87 0.55 16.97 9.18
C SER A 87 -0.84 16.41 8.96
N ALA A 88 -1.02 15.08 8.98
CA ALA A 88 -2.34 14.47 8.80
C ALA A 88 -3.31 14.83 9.93
N ILE A 89 -2.82 14.94 11.17
CA ILE A 89 -3.61 15.42 12.31
C ILE A 89 -3.97 16.91 12.11
N ALA A 90 -3.02 17.73 11.67
CA ALA A 90 -3.25 19.16 11.44
C ALA A 90 -4.26 19.45 10.32
N THR A 91 -4.36 18.56 9.32
CA THR A 91 -5.29 18.70 8.18
C THR A 91 -6.56 17.85 8.33
N ASP A 92 -6.80 17.22 9.48
CA ASP A 92 -7.96 16.34 9.74
C ASP A 92 -8.08 15.15 8.76
N ASN A 93 -6.94 14.68 8.23
CA ASN A 93 -6.82 13.53 7.32
C ASN A 93 -6.61 12.21 8.08
N ILE A 94 -7.24 12.09 9.25
CA ILE A 94 -7.21 10.89 10.09
C ILE A 94 -8.63 10.34 10.21
N THR A 95 -8.83 9.11 9.72
CA THR A 95 -10.10 8.42 9.88
C THR A 95 -10.26 7.87 11.29
N GLN A 96 -11.49 7.88 11.79
CA GLN A 96 -11.86 7.39 13.09
C GLN A 96 -12.50 6.00 12.95
N VAL A 97 -12.22 5.16 13.94
CA VAL A 97 -12.81 3.83 14.08
C VAL A 97 -13.29 3.63 15.51
N THR A 98 -14.40 2.92 15.66
CA THR A 98 -14.83 2.37 16.94
C THR A 98 -14.81 0.86 16.90
N GLU A 99 -14.84 0.23 18.07
CA GLU A 99 -14.94 -1.22 18.15
C GLU A 99 -16.17 -1.73 17.38
N GLY A 100 -15.97 -2.79 16.58
CA GLY A 100 -17.02 -3.39 15.76
C GLY A 100 -17.35 -2.61 14.48
N SER A 101 -16.72 -1.45 14.26
CA SER A 101 -16.84 -0.71 13.00
C SER A 101 -16.04 -1.36 11.87
N THR A 102 -16.46 -1.07 10.65
CA THR A 102 -15.77 -1.51 9.43
C THR A 102 -14.99 -0.34 8.85
N LEU A 103 -13.71 -0.57 8.59
CA LEU A 103 -12.87 0.26 7.75
C LEU A 103 -13.02 -0.16 6.29
N THR A 104 -13.23 0.79 5.40
CA THR A 104 -13.10 0.61 3.96
C THR A 104 -11.74 1.12 3.53
N VAL A 105 -10.91 0.23 2.99
CA VAL A 105 -9.60 0.55 2.42
C VAL A 105 -9.70 0.47 0.90
N THR A 106 -9.46 1.59 0.25
CA THR A 106 -9.41 1.70 -1.20
C THR A 106 -7.96 1.55 -1.64
N ILE A 107 -7.64 0.44 -2.28
CA ILE A 107 -6.31 0.15 -2.81
C ILE A 107 -6.34 0.27 -4.32
N HIS A 108 -5.46 1.09 -4.87
CA HIS A 108 -5.17 1.08 -6.30
C HIS A 108 -4.06 0.09 -6.58
N GLN A 109 -4.40 -1.00 -7.25
CA GLN A 109 -3.40 -1.97 -7.69
C GLN A 109 -2.74 -1.47 -8.98
N VAL A 110 -1.40 -1.36 -8.95
CA VAL A 110 -0.59 -1.02 -10.11
C VAL A 110 0.10 -2.29 -10.61
N ASN A 111 -0.01 -2.57 -11.90
CA ASN A 111 0.32 -3.88 -12.43
C ASN A 111 1.83 -3.98 -12.73
N GLN A 112 2.49 -5.04 -12.21
CA GLN A 112 3.28 -6.05 -12.94
C GLN A 112 4.61 -6.48 -12.26
N ASP A 113 4.56 -7.22 -11.14
CA ASP A 113 5.62 -8.17 -10.73
C ASP A 113 5.09 -9.60 -10.42
N GLY A 114 3.84 -9.89 -10.79
CA GLY A 114 3.30 -11.26 -10.88
C GLY A 114 2.74 -11.50 -12.28
N LYS A 115 3.41 -12.34 -13.07
CA LYS A 115 3.18 -12.62 -14.50
C LYS A 115 1.72 -12.51 -15.02
N GLN A 116 1.61 -11.83 -16.18
CA GLN A 116 0.49 -11.82 -17.14
C GLN A 116 -0.93 -11.77 -16.55
N ASP A 117 -1.44 -10.58 -16.30
CA ASP A 117 -2.86 -10.35 -16.55
C ASP A 117 -3.08 -8.96 -17.16
N ILE A 118 -3.88 -8.92 -18.22
CA ILE A 118 -4.16 -7.78 -19.10
C ILE A 118 -5.30 -6.94 -18.46
N ARG A 119 -5.39 -6.92 -17.13
CA ARG A 119 -6.48 -6.20 -16.47
C ARG A 119 -6.17 -4.70 -16.44
N PRO A 120 -7.16 -3.84 -16.72
CA PRO A 120 -7.00 -2.41 -16.46
C PRO A 120 -6.69 -2.21 -14.98
N HIS A 121 -5.94 -1.16 -14.64
CA HIS A 121 -5.75 -0.69 -13.27
C HIS A 121 -7.02 -0.90 -12.43
N GLN A 122 -6.90 -1.64 -11.33
CA GLN A 122 -8.05 -2.01 -10.52
C GLN A 122 -8.00 -1.25 -9.20
N THR A 123 -9.07 -0.51 -8.93
CA THR A 123 -9.36 -0.02 -7.59
C THR A 123 -10.15 -1.10 -6.86
N LEU A 124 -9.57 -1.60 -5.77
CA LEU A 124 -10.15 -2.64 -4.93
C LEU A 124 -10.56 -2.02 -3.60
N ASN A 125 -11.81 -2.25 -3.20
CA ASN A 125 -12.32 -1.84 -1.89
C ASN A 125 -12.30 -3.05 -0.96
N TYR A 126 -11.50 -2.97 0.09
CA TYR A 126 -11.42 -3.99 1.13
C TYR A 126 -12.14 -3.49 2.39
N SER A 127 -12.93 -4.37 3.01
CA SER A 127 -13.57 -4.09 4.30
C SER A 127 -12.83 -4.82 5.42
N LEU A 128 -12.30 -4.07 6.38
CA LEU A 128 -11.63 -4.59 7.55
C LEU A 128 -12.49 -4.32 8.79
N THR A 129 -12.88 -5.35 9.52
CA THR A 129 -13.65 -5.17 10.77
C THR A 129 -12.72 -5.06 11.96
N PHE A 130 -12.80 -3.94 12.67
CA PHE A 130 -12.01 -3.69 13.88
C PHE A 130 -12.60 -4.45 15.08
N ASN A 131 -12.11 -5.69 15.28
CA ASN A 131 -12.42 -6.51 16.45
C ASN A 131 -11.29 -6.40 17.48
N ARG A 132 -11.62 -6.26 18.77
CA ARG A 132 -10.66 -6.12 19.88
C ARG A 132 -9.35 -6.90 19.69
N GLY A 133 -8.21 -6.21 19.78
CA GLY A 133 -6.93 -6.81 20.15
C GLY A 133 -6.05 -7.40 19.04
N ARG A 134 -6.28 -7.07 17.75
CA ARG A 134 -5.30 -7.41 16.70
C ARG A 134 -4.90 -6.17 15.91
N THR A 135 -3.62 -5.82 16.02
CA THR A 135 -2.90 -4.94 15.10
C THR A 135 -3.09 -5.48 13.69
N ILE A 136 -3.70 -4.69 12.81
CA ILE A 136 -3.73 -5.00 11.38
C ILE A 136 -2.39 -4.52 10.83
N TYR A 137 -1.58 -5.46 10.36
CA TYR A 137 -0.43 -5.17 9.52
C TYR A 137 -0.96 -4.97 8.09
N LEU A 138 -1.01 -3.72 7.64
CA LEU A 138 -1.02 -3.40 6.22
C LEU A 138 0.40 -3.03 5.82
#